data_AF-A0A7C5RFD8-F1
#
_entry.id   AF-A0A7C5RFD8-F1
#
_cell.length_a   1.000
_cell.length_b   1.000
_cell.length_c   1.000
_cell.angle_alpha   90.00
_cell.angle_beta   90.00
_cell.angle_gamma   90.00
#
_symmetry.space_group_name_H-M   'P 1'
#
loop_
_entity.id
_entity.type
_entity.pdbx_description
1 polymer ?
#
loop_
_entity_poly.entity_id
_entity_poly.type
_entity_poly.pdbx_seq_one_letter_code
_entity_poly.pdbx_strand_id
1 'polypeptide(L)'
;ARGERLLVERALANLLDNALRHARNRVWVRVEEGALAVEDDGPGLPLPLEALAQPFRQGGTNRGSAGLGLYTAGRVAEAHGGRLLTCQSSLGGACLRLELPSAREL
;
A
#
# COMPACT_ATOMS: atom_id res chain seq x y z
N ALA A 1 5.63 -19.04 2.48
CA ALA A 1 6.29 -18.43 3.66
C ALA A 1 5.22 -18.22 4.72
N ARG A 2 5.43 -18.66 5.98
CA ARG A 2 4.57 -18.20 7.09
C ARG A 2 4.80 -16.70 7.26
N GLY A 3 3.75 -15.92 7.47
CA GLY A 3 3.79 -14.45 7.53
C GLY A 3 4.96 -13.91 8.35
N GLU A 4 5.97 -13.36 7.66
CA GLU A 4 7.13 -12.79 8.33
C GLU A 4 6.75 -11.42 8.86
N ARG A 5 6.45 -11.36 10.17
CA ARG A 5 5.89 -10.20 10.87
C ARG A 5 6.57 -8.88 10.48
N LEU A 6 7.91 -8.84 10.47
CA LEU A 6 8.69 -7.64 10.15
C LEU A 6 8.48 -7.14 8.72
N LEU A 7 8.35 -8.05 7.75
CA LEU A 7 8.11 -7.69 6.36
C LEU A 7 6.69 -7.13 6.18
N VAL A 8 5.70 -7.75 6.82
CA VAL A 8 4.31 -7.27 6.80
C VAL A 8 4.19 -5.90 7.47
N GLU A 9 4.84 -5.71 8.62
CA GLU A 9 4.94 -4.39 9.28
C GLU A 9 5.56 -3.35 8.35
N ARG A 10 6.62 -3.71 7.62
CA ARG A 10 7.26 -2.80 6.66
C ARG A 10 6.34 -2.44 5.50
N ALA A 11 5.59 -3.40 4.96
CA ALA A 11 4.61 -3.14 3.90
C ALA A 11 3.53 -2.18 4.40
N LEU A 12 2.95 -2.44 5.57
CA LEU A 12 1.95 -1.57 6.18
C LEU A 12 2.48 -0.16 6.43
N ALA A 13 3.69 -0.03 6.99
CA ALA A 13 4.32 1.27 7.21
C ALA A 13 4.47 2.06 5.89
N ASN A 14 4.87 1.40 4.81
CA ASN A 14 4.98 2.08 3.50
C ASN A 14 3.63 2.55 2.96
N LEU A 15 2.55 1.78 3.16
CA LEU A 15 1.20 2.18 2.73
C LEU A 15 0.68 3.35 3.58
N LEU A 16 0.91 3.32 4.89
CA LEU A 16 0.55 4.40 5.80
C LEU A 16 1.34 5.68 5.54
N ASP A 17 2.65 5.59 5.31
CA ASP A 17 3.48 6.74 4.95
C ASP A 17 3.01 7.39 3.65
N ASN A 18 2.59 6.59 2.66
CA ASN A 18 2.00 7.09 1.43
C ASN A 18 0.69 7.85 1.71
N ALA A 19 -0.23 7.24 2.46
CA ALA A 19 -1.51 7.86 2.81
C ALA A 19 -1.31 9.15 3.62
N LEU A 20 -0.49 9.13 4.67
CA LEU A 20 -0.22 10.29 5.52
C LEU A 20 0.44 11.45 4.76
N ARG A 21 1.26 11.16 3.76
CA ARG A 21 1.90 12.19 2.93
C ARG A 21 0.91 12.89 2.00
N HIS A 22 -0.13 12.20 1.55
CA HIS A 22 -1.02 12.65 0.48
C HIS A 22 -2.43 12.99 0.96
N ALA A 23 -2.84 12.51 2.14
CA ALA A 23 -4.08 12.86 2.79
C ALA A 23 -4.19 14.38 3.01
N ARG A 24 -5.42 14.89 2.98
CA ARG A 24 -5.71 16.24 3.42
C ARG A 24 -5.85 16.28 4.93
N ASN A 25 -6.69 15.39 5.49
CA ASN A 25 -7.00 15.37 6.92
C ASN A 25 -7.24 13.96 7.47
N ARG A 26 -7.58 12.97 6.63
CA ARG A 26 -8.07 11.66 7.09
C ARG A 26 -7.38 10.51 6.37
N VAL A 27 -7.04 9.50 7.15
CA VAL A 27 -6.59 8.19 6.70
C VAL A 27 -7.40 7.12 7.43
N TRP A 28 -7.93 6.14 6.69
CA TRP A 28 -8.63 4.98 7.22
C TRP A 28 -7.84 3.71 6.92
N VAL A 29 -7.83 2.80 7.89
CA VAL A 29 -7.29 1.45 7.73
C VAL A 29 -8.43 0.47 7.96
N ARG A 30 -8.74 -0.34 6.95
CA ARG A 30 -9.73 -1.42 7.02
C ARG A 30 -8.99 -2.75 7.00
N VAL A 31 -9.32 -3.62 7.95
CA VAL A 31 -8.76 -4.98 8.02
C VAL A 31 -9.88 -5.98 7.81
N GLU A 32 -9.66 -6.91 6.89
CA GLU A 32 -10.55 -7.99 6.51
C GLU A 32 -9.77 -9.32 6.53
N GLU A 33 -10.46 -10.45 6.43
CA GLU A 33 -9.79 -11.75 6.35
C GLU A 33 -8.89 -11.79 5.11
N GLY A 34 -7.58 -12.00 5.31
CA GLY A 34 -6.59 -12.05 4.23
C GLY A 34 -6.29 -10.70 3.56
N ALA A 35 -6.79 -9.56 4.07
CA ALA A 35 -6.53 -8.28 3.44
C ALA A 35 -6.51 -7.07 4.40
N LEU A 36 -5.79 -6.04 4.01
CA LEU A 36 -5.81 -4.72 4.64
C LEU A 36 -5.86 -3.65 3.56
N ALA A 37 -6.71 -2.64 3.73
CA ALA A 37 -6.79 -1.48 2.87
C ALA A 37 -6.46 -0.20 3.63
N VAL A 38 -5.66 0.67 3.02
CA VAL A 38 -5.37 2.02 3.50
C VAL A 38 -6.00 3.01 2.53
N GLU A 39 -6.90 3.85 3.03
CA GLU A 39 -7.64 4.86 2.28
C GLU A 39 -7.29 6.26 2.81
N ASP A 40 -7.16 7.25 1.92
CA ASP A 40 -6.99 8.67 2.28
C ASP A 40 -8.03 9.59 1.61
N ASP A 41 -8.14 10.82 2.12
CA ASP A 41 -8.95 11.91 1.55
C ASP A 41 -8.13 12.88 0.66
N GLY A 42 -7.01 12.40 0.13
CA GLY A 42 -6.12 13.12 -0.77
C GLY A 42 -6.62 13.23 -2.22
N PRO A 43 -5.75 13.64 -3.16
CA PRO A 43 -6.10 13.77 -4.58
C PRO A 43 -6.19 12.43 -5.33
N GLY A 44 -5.89 11.30 -4.67
CA GLY A 44 -5.74 10.00 -5.32
C GLY A 44 -4.34 9.75 -5.87
N LEU A 45 -4.16 8.63 -6.57
CA LEU A 45 -2.88 8.27 -7.19
C LEU A 45 -2.67 9.04 -8.50
N PRO A 46 -1.50 9.67 -8.71
CA PRO A 46 -1.24 10.45 -9.92
C PRO A 46 -0.96 9.59 -11.17
N LEU A 47 -0.67 8.29 -10.97
CA LEU A 47 -0.36 7.31 -12.01
C LEU A 47 -0.95 5.95 -11.60
N PRO A 48 -1.09 5.01 -12.54
CA PRO A 48 -1.43 3.62 -12.21
C PRO A 48 -0.47 3.02 -11.19
N LEU A 49 -0.96 2.13 -10.32
CA LEU A 49 -0.17 1.51 -9.27
C LEU A 49 1.04 0.77 -9.83
N GLU A 50 0.90 0.13 -10.99
CA GLU A 50 1.96 -0.62 -11.67
C GLU A 50 3.13 0.29 -12.06
N ALA A 51 2.86 1.56 -12.35
CA ALA A 51 3.89 2.56 -12.61
C ALA A 51 4.51 3.06 -11.29
N LEU A 52 3.71 3.31 -10.26
CA LEU A 52 4.17 3.83 -8.97
C LEU A 52 4.91 2.78 -8.12
N ALA A 53 4.62 1.50 -8.33
CA ALA A 53 5.28 0.38 -7.71
C ALA A 53 6.56 -0.05 -8.45
N GLN A 54 7.06 0.74 -9.41
CA GLN A 54 8.40 0.54 -9.98
C GLN A 54 9.46 1.22 -9.11
N PRO A 55 10.65 0.60 -8.95
CA PRO A 55 11.73 1.23 -8.20
C PRO A 55 12.11 2.57 -8.85
N PHE A 56 12.38 3.57 -8.01
CA PHE A 56 12.84 4.91 -8.41
C PHE A 56 11.88 5.79 -9.22
N ARG A 57 10.61 5.37 -9.46
CA ARG A 57 9.61 6.27 -10.07
C ARG A 57 9.02 7.21 -9.01
N GLN A 58 9.19 8.51 -9.23
CA GLN A 58 8.59 9.57 -8.43
C GLN A 58 7.36 10.14 -9.16
N GLY A 59 6.25 10.32 -8.44
CA GLY A 59 5.06 11.03 -8.93
C GLY A 59 5.12 12.56 -8.76
N GLY A 60 6.29 13.15 -8.51
CA GLY A 60 6.45 14.58 -8.27
C GLY A 60 7.76 14.96 -7.56
N THR A 61 8.05 16.26 -7.48
CA THR A 61 9.33 16.87 -7.07
C THR A 61 9.70 16.76 -5.58
N ASN A 62 9.02 15.94 -4.78
CA ASN A 62 9.15 15.96 -3.33
C ASN A 62 10.15 14.91 -2.80
N ARG A 63 11.30 15.39 -2.31
CA ARG A 63 12.54 14.64 -1.97
C ARG A 63 12.48 13.81 -0.67
N GLY A 64 11.38 13.11 -0.38
CA GLY A 64 11.20 12.47 0.93
C GLY A 64 11.36 10.94 0.97
N SER A 65 11.23 10.24 -0.15
CA SER A 65 11.31 8.77 -0.20
C SER A 65 11.55 8.36 -1.65
N ALA A 66 12.51 7.48 -1.91
CA ALA A 66 13.02 7.15 -3.24
C ALA A 66 12.04 6.42 -4.20
N GLY A 67 10.71 6.62 -4.08
CA GLY A 67 9.69 5.86 -4.80
C GLY A 67 9.62 4.38 -4.37
N LEU A 68 10.35 4.01 -3.31
CA LEU A 68 10.51 2.60 -2.91
C LEU A 68 9.39 2.07 -2.04
N GLY A 69 8.53 2.93 -1.48
CA GLY A 69 7.49 2.52 -0.52
C GLY A 69 6.50 1.54 -1.12
N LEU A 70 5.85 1.93 -2.23
CA LEU A 70 4.88 1.08 -2.93
C LEU A 70 5.55 -0.14 -3.59
N TYR A 71 6.76 0.04 -4.14
CA TYR A 71 7.57 -1.08 -4.63
C TYR A 71 7.81 -2.12 -3.52
N THR A 72 8.22 -1.67 -2.33
CA THR A 72 8.50 -2.55 -1.19
C THR A 72 7.23 -3.26 -0.73
N ALA A 73 6.11 -2.55 -0.61
CA ALA A 73 4.83 -3.16 -0.26
C ALA A 73 4.40 -4.24 -1.27
N GLY A 74 4.57 -3.98 -2.59
CA GLY A 74 4.33 -4.97 -3.64
C GLY A 74 5.23 -6.20 -3.52
N ARG A 75 6.54 -6.01 -3.32
CA ARG A 75 7.50 -7.11 -3.15
C ARG A 75 7.22 -7.96 -1.91
N VAL A 76 6.82 -7.33 -0.81
CA VAL A 76 6.39 -8.06 0.40
C VAL A 76 5.15 -8.89 0.09
N ALA A 77 4.14 -8.32 -0.57
CA ALA A 77 2.95 -9.05 -0.95
C ALA A 77 3.28 -10.28 -1.80
N GLU A 78 4.07 -10.10 -2.87
CA GLU A 78 4.53 -11.17 -3.77
C GLU A 78 5.28 -12.27 -3.02
N ALA A 79 6.22 -11.90 -2.12
CA ALA A 79 6.99 -12.86 -1.33
C ALA A 79 6.13 -13.73 -0.40
N HIS A 80 4.94 -13.25 -0.06
CA HIS A 80 3.96 -13.96 0.76
C HIS A 80 2.87 -14.66 -0.07
N GLY A 81 2.97 -14.65 -1.40
CA GLY A 81 1.94 -15.23 -2.29
C GLY A 81 0.68 -14.37 -2.42
N GLY A 82 0.77 -13.11 -2.02
CA GLY A 82 -0.29 -12.11 -2.08
C GLY A 82 -0.08 -11.10 -3.21
N ARG A 83 -0.79 -9.97 -3.13
CA ARG A 83 -0.72 -8.88 -4.12
C ARG A 83 -1.06 -7.53 -3.51
N LEU A 84 -0.55 -6.47 -4.13
CA LEU A 84 -0.92 -5.08 -3.83
C LEU A 84 -1.80 -4.55 -4.97
N LEU A 85 -2.95 -3.98 -4.62
CA LEU A 85 -3.97 -3.51 -5.55
C LEU A 85 -4.46 -2.11 -5.19
N THR A 86 -5.16 -1.47 -6.13
CA THR A 86 -5.99 -0.30 -5.85
C THR A 86 -7.45 -0.70 -5.63
N CYS A 87 -8.16 0.10 -4.85
CA CYS A 87 -9.60 -0.08 -4.57
C CYS A 87 -10.34 1.26 -4.66
N GLN A 88 -11.65 1.25 -4.47
CA GLN A 88 -12.41 2.50 -4.34
C GLN A 88 -12.25 3.06 -2.92
N SER A 89 -11.81 4.32 -2.82
CA SER A 89 -11.75 5.05 -1.55
C SER A 89 -13.13 5.62 -1.22
N SER A 90 -13.66 5.26 -0.06
CA SER A 90 -14.83 5.88 0.56
C SER A 90 -14.57 7.33 0.99
N LEU A 91 -13.30 7.72 1.12
CA LEU A 91 -12.86 9.09 1.44
C LEU A 91 -12.63 9.96 0.19
N GLY A 92 -12.66 9.37 -1.01
CA GLY A 92 -12.48 10.05 -2.29
C GLY A 92 -11.02 10.24 -2.75
N GLY A 93 -10.03 9.87 -1.93
CA GLY A 93 -8.61 9.87 -2.29
C GLY A 93 -8.09 8.52 -2.76
N ALA A 94 -6.85 8.17 -2.40
CA ALA A 94 -6.29 6.87 -2.79
C ALA A 94 -6.80 5.75 -1.88
N CYS A 95 -6.85 4.51 -2.41
CA CYS A 95 -7.13 3.29 -1.67
C CYS A 95 -6.14 2.22 -2.14
N LEU A 96 -5.24 1.79 -1.25
CA LEU A 96 -4.26 0.74 -1.51
C LEU A 96 -4.60 -0.48 -0.66
N ARG A 97 -4.81 -1.63 -1.31
CA ARG A 97 -5.19 -2.89 -0.68
C ARG A 97 -4.06 -3.90 -0.78
N LEU A 98 -3.55 -4.34 0.37
CA LEU A 98 -2.63 -5.46 0.52
C LEU A 98 -3.43 -6.73 0.78
N GLU A 99 -3.34 -7.70 -0.12
CA GLU A 99 -3.94 -9.03 0.03
C GLU A 99 -2.85 -10.05 0.32
N LEU A 100 -3.05 -10.91 1.31
CA LEU A 100 -2.15 -11.99 1.72
C LEU A 100 -2.97 -13.28 1.92
N PRO A 101 -2.43 -14.46 1.57
CA PRO A 101 -3.11 -15.74 1.82
C PRO A 101 -3.52 -15.88 3.28
N SER A 102 -4.76 -16.32 3.52
CA SER A 102 -5.25 -16.47 4.88
C SER A 102 -4.60 -17.70 5.52
N ALA A 103 -4.31 -17.64 6.83
CA ALA A 103 -3.74 -18.76 7.56
C ALA A 103 -4.72 -19.96 7.70
N ARG A 104 -5.98 -19.81 7.28
CA ARG A 104 -7.04 -20.83 7.32
C ARG A 104 -7.07 -21.76 6.11
N GLU A 105 -6.30 -21.49 5.07
CA GLU A 105 -6.23 -22.32 3.85
C GLU A 105 -5.11 -23.39 3.88
N LEU A 106 -4.52 -23.65 5.06
CA LEU A 106 -3.51 -24.69 5.30
C LEU A 106 -4.02 -25.71 6.33
#